data_AF-A0A7J3DPZ8-F1
#
_entry.id   AF-A0A7J3DPZ8-F1
#
_cell.length_a   1.000
_cell.length_b   1.000
_cell.length_c   1.000
_cell.angle_alpha   90.00
_cell.angle_beta   90.00
_cell.angle_gamma   90.00
#
_symmetry.space_group_name_H-M   'P 1'
#
loop_
_entity.id
_entity.type
_entity.pdbx_description
1 polymer ?
#
loop_
_entity_poly.entity_id
_entity_poly.type
_entity_poly.pdbx_seq_one_letter_code
_entity_poly.pdbx_strand_id
1 'polypeptide(L)'
;MRKDYKNRESGRRLILDNPNLLTISPETIDANVQFLYGLGIDYYNASLLRTTPKLKRSKMAWMLRELFDYEILNENQKRDAIYSLYEFLRDNSSILKKSISYMEKNKERLKEKASDYKKPFLYFSF
;
A
#
# COMPACT_ATOMS: atom_id res chain seq x y z
N MET A 1 11.34 -3.10 16.08
CA MET A 1 9.88 -3.08 15.87
C MET A 1 9.16 -3.11 17.21
N ARG A 2 8.40 -2.06 17.54
CA ARG A 2 7.50 -2.04 18.70
C ARG A 2 6.20 -1.35 18.28
N LYS A 3 5.04 -1.94 18.58
CA LYS A 3 3.73 -1.27 18.44
C LYS A 3 3.59 -0.13 19.44
N ASP A 4 4.14 -0.37 20.62
CA ASP A 4 4.21 0.55 21.73
C ASP A 4 5.66 0.62 22.20
N TYR A 5 6.26 1.82 22.12
CA TYR A 5 7.64 2.04 22.53
C TYR A 5 7.88 1.71 24.00
N LYS A 6 6.84 1.79 24.84
CA LYS A 6 6.86 1.47 26.27
C LYS A 6 6.77 -0.04 26.55
N ASN A 7 6.33 -0.84 25.58
CA ASN A 7 6.22 -2.30 25.72
C ASN A 7 7.26 -3.02 24.85
N ARG A 8 8.35 -3.48 25.49
CA ARG A 8 9.43 -4.25 24.85
C ARG A 8 8.95 -5.56 24.22
N GLU A 9 7.89 -6.18 24.75
CA GLU A 9 7.37 -7.47 24.28
C GLU A 9 6.44 -7.33 23.06
N SER A 10 6.01 -6.12 22.72
CA SER A 10 5.04 -5.90 21.63
C SER A 10 5.52 -6.44 20.28
N GLY A 11 6.82 -6.38 19.99
CA GLY A 11 7.41 -6.94 18.77
C GLY A 11 7.67 -8.45 18.82
N ARG A 12 7.72 -9.04 20.02
CA ARG A 12 8.07 -10.45 20.22
C ARG A 12 7.01 -11.39 19.64
N ARG A 13 5.74 -11.11 19.88
CA ARG A 13 4.63 -11.92 19.36
C ARG A 13 4.62 -11.98 17.84
N LEU A 14 4.88 -10.85 17.17
CA LEU A 14 4.97 -10.78 15.71
C LEU A 14 6.06 -11.71 15.15
N ILE A 15 7.23 -11.76 15.82
CA ILE A 15 8.35 -12.62 15.45
C ILE A 15 8.04 -14.08 15.74
N LEU A 16 7.46 -14.40 16.90
CA LEU A 16 7.08 -15.77 17.26
C LEU A 16 6.05 -16.35 16.28
N ASP A 17 5.07 -15.55 15.89
CA ASP A 17 4.04 -15.95 14.93
C ASP A 17 4.58 -16.01 13.48
N ASN A 18 5.74 -15.38 13.21
CA ASN A 18 6.33 -15.28 11.88
C ASN A 18 7.87 -15.38 11.94
N PRO A 19 8.44 -16.55 12.27
CA PRO A 19 9.88 -16.71 12.51
C PRO A 19 10.72 -16.36 11.27
N ASN A 20 10.14 -16.50 10.09
CA ASN A 20 10.71 -16.13 8.79
C ASN A 20 11.00 -14.62 8.66
N LEU A 21 10.51 -13.76 9.56
CA LEU A 21 10.95 -12.37 9.63
C LEU A 21 12.42 -12.25 10.08
N LEU A 22 12.94 -13.25 10.80
CA LEU A 22 14.35 -13.30 11.23
C LEU A 22 15.32 -13.52 10.07
N THR A 23 14.83 -13.99 8.91
CA THR A 23 15.66 -14.18 7.71
C THR A 23 15.73 -12.91 6.86
N ILE A 24 15.05 -11.83 7.24
CA ILE A 24 15.02 -10.56 6.52
C ILE A 24 15.95 -9.59 7.23
N SER A 25 16.73 -8.82 6.48
CA SER A 25 17.64 -7.84 7.06
C SER A 25 16.87 -6.79 7.91
N PRO A 26 17.41 -6.37 9.07
CA PRO A 26 16.79 -5.33 9.90
C PRO A 26 16.49 -4.04 9.13
N GLU A 27 17.34 -3.66 8.18
CA GLU A 27 17.19 -2.45 7.35
C GLU A 27 15.97 -2.58 6.42
N THR A 28 15.75 -3.76 5.84
CA THR A 28 14.58 -4.03 5.00
C THR A 28 13.30 -4.00 5.81
N ILE A 29 13.35 -4.53 7.04
CA ILE A 29 12.26 -4.50 8.02
C ILE A 29 11.92 -3.06 8.40
N ASP A 30 12.91 -2.22 8.73
CA ASP A 30 12.71 -0.82 9.09
C ASP A 30 12.16 0.01 7.93
N ALA A 31 12.74 -0.13 6.73
CA ALA A 31 12.26 0.54 5.54
C ALA A 31 10.79 0.18 5.21
N ASN A 32 10.38 -1.06 5.49
CA ASN A 32 8.98 -1.47 5.34
C ASN A 32 8.07 -0.85 6.40
N VAL A 33 8.50 -0.76 7.66
CA VAL A 33 7.73 -0.10 8.72
C VAL A 33 7.52 1.36 8.38
N GLN A 34 8.58 2.08 8.02
CA GLN A 34 8.48 3.49 7.64
C GLN A 34 7.55 3.68 6.45
N PHE A 35 7.66 2.82 5.43
CA PHE A 35 6.79 2.86 4.26
C PHE A 35 5.31 2.63 4.60
N LEU A 36 5.00 1.58 5.37
CA LEU A 36 3.61 1.24 5.73
C LEU A 36 3.03 2.28 6.69
N TYR A 37 3.82 2.76 7.64
CA TYR A 37 3.45 3.84 8.55
C TYR A 37 3.12 5.12 7.79
N GLY A 38 3.92 5.49 6.78
CA GLY A 38 3.66 6.66 5.92
C GLY A 38 2.35 6.57 5.12
N LEU A 39 1.86 5.35 4.86
CA LEU A 39 0.55 5.12 4.22
C LEU A 39 -0.61 5.01 5.24
N GLY A 40 -0.32 5.02 6.54
CA GLY A 40 -1.30 4.74 7.60
C GLY A 40 -1.76 3.28 7.63
N ILE A 41 -0.95 2.34 7.11
CA ILE A 41 -1.25 0.91 7.09
C ILE A 41 -0.63 0.23 8.31
N ASP A 42 -1.39 -0.64 8.98
CA ASP A 42 -0.87 -1.43 10.10
C ASP A 42 0.24 -2.39 9.65
N TYR A 43 1.46 -2.07 10.05
CA TYR A 43 2.66 -2.84 9.73
C TYR A 43 2.81 -4.12 10.58
N TYR A 44 1.92 -4.38 11.56
CA TYR A 44 1.86 -5.69 12.24
C TYR A 44 1.40 -6.83 11.34
N ASN A 45 1.01 -6.53 10.10
CA ASN A 45 0.79 -7.55 9.09
C ASN A 45 2.13 -8.08 8.55
N ALA A 46 2.67 -9.13 9.18
CA ALA A 46 3.96 -9.74 8.83
C ALA A 46 4.15 -10.00 7.33
N SER A 47 3.09 -10.43 6.63
CA SER A 47 3.16 -10.69 5.19
C SER A 47 3.47 -9.45 4.34
N LEU A 48 3.13 -8.24 4.81
CA LEU A 48 3.52 -6.99 4.15
C LEU A 48 5.00 -6.66 4.38
N LEU A 49 5.57 -7.08 5.51
CA LEU A 49 6.99 -6.87 5.82
C LEU A 49 7.92 -7.77 4.97
N ARG A 50 7.39 -8.83 4.38
CA ARG A 50 8.16 -9.81 3.57
C ARG A 50 8.56 -9.33 2.18
N THR A 51 7.97 -8.24 1.69
CA THR A 51 8.30 -7.68 0.37
C THR A 51 9.00 -6.35 0.53
N THR A 52 9.81 -5.93 -0.45
CA THR A 52 10.54 -4.66 -0.35
C THR A 52 9.62 -3.45 -0.61
N PRO A 53 9.94 -2.25 -0.07
CA PRO A 53 9.24 -1.02 -0.44
C PRO A 53 9.28 -0.74 -1.95
N LYS A 54 10.38 -1.09 -2.64
CA LYS A 54 10.50 -0.96 -4.10
C LYS A 54 9.38 -1.71 -4.82
N LEU A 55 9.12 -2.97 -4.47
CA LEU A 55 8.05 -3.75 -5.08
C LEU A 55 6.66 -3.18 -4.78
N LYS A 56 6.45 -2.64 -3.57
CA LYS A 56 5.18 -1.99 -3.22
C LYS A 56 4.95 -0.72 -4.05
N ARG A 57 5.99 0.10 -4.25
CA ARG A 57 5.94 1.29 -5.12
C ARG A 57 5.62 0.92 -6.57
N SER A 58 6.20 -0.16 -7.11
CA SER A 58 5.84 -0.65 -8.45
C SER A 58 4.36 -1.03 -8.56
N LYS A 59 3.80 -1.68 -7.54
CA LYS A 59 2.36 -1.99 -7.49
C LYS A 59 1.50 -0.73 -7.37
N MET A 60 1.95 0.27 -6.62
CA MET A 60 1.27 1.56 -6.51
C MET A 60 1.26 2.31 -7.84
N ALA A 61 2.40 2.35 -8.54
CA ALA A 61 2.48 2.95 -9.88
C ALA A 61 1.53 2.26 -10.86
N TRP A 62 1.45 0.92 -10.80
CA TRP A 62 0.46 0.17 -11.55
C TRP A 62 -0.97 0.58 -11.16
N MET A 63 -1.29 0.70 -9.88
CA MET A 63 -2.64 1.10 -9.43
C MET A 63 -2.99 2.53 -9.88
N LEU A 64 -2.05 3.47 -9.80
CA LEU A 64 -2.28 4.83 -10.29
C LEU A 64 -2.65 4.83 -11.77
N ARG A 65 -1.89 4.10 -12.59
CA ARG A 65 -2.14 4.04 -14.04
C ARG A 65 -3.45 3.32 -14.37
N GLU A 66 -3.67 2.14 -13.80
CA GLU A 66 -4.75 1.24 -14.24
C GLU A 66 -6.07 1.46 -13.49
N LEU A 67 -6.00 1.96 -12.25
CA LEU A 67 -7.17 2.15 -11.40
C LEU A 67 -7.55 3.62 -11.26
N PHE A 68 -6.62 4.57 -11.38
CA PHE A 68 -6.86 6.00 -11.15
C PHE A 68 -6.59 6.90 -12.37
N ASP A 69 -6.39 6.32 -13.55
CA ASP A 69 -6.24 7.03 -14.83
C ASP A 69 -5.12 8.09 -14.82
N TYR A 70 -4.07 7.87 -14.02
CA TYR A 70 -3.07 8.87 -13.68
C TYR A 70 -2.36 9.54 -14.88
N GLU A 71 -2.21 8.83 -15.99
CA GLU A 71 -1.48 9.33 -17.17
C GLU A 71 -2.18 10.49 -17.89
N ILE A 72 -3.52 10.58 -17.78
CA ILE A 72 -4.32 11.62 -18.45
C ILE A 72 -4.68 12.80 -17.54
N LEU A 73 -4.27 12.75 -16.26
CA LEU A 73 -4.58 13.76 -15.26
C LEU A 73 -3.63 14.96 -15.34
N ASN A 74 -4.12 16.15 -14.98
CA ASN A 74 -3.27 17.31 -14.73
C ASN A 74 -2.57 17.22 -13.35
N GLU A 75 -1.63 18.12 -13.05
CA GLU A 75 -0.82 18.04 -11.83
C GLU A 75 -1.63 18.09 -10.52
N ASN A 76 -2.70 18.88 -10.45
CA ASN A 76 -3.57 18.92 -9.27
C ASN A 76 -4.34 17.60 -9.12
N GLN A 77 -4.89 17.09 -10.22
CA GLN A 77 -5.61 15.81 -10.25
C GLN A 77 -4.69 14.63 -9.94
N LYS A 78 -3.43 14.65 -10.40
CA LYS A 78 -2.42 13.63 -10.06
C LYS A 78 -2.15 13.60 -8.56
N ARG A 79 -2.03 14.77 -7.93
CA ARG A 79 -1.88 14.88 -6.47
C ARG A 79 -3.08 14.26 -5.77
N ASP A 80 -4.30 14.58 -6.20
CA ASP A 80 -5.53 13.97 -5.67
C ASP A 80 -5.56 12.44 -5.87
N ALA A 81 -5.18 11.94 -7.05
CA ALA A 81 -5.12 10.51 -7.33
C ALA A 81 -4.13 9.76 -6.42
N ILE A 82 -3.00 10.38 -6.07
CA ILE A 82 -2.05 9.81 -5.10
C ILE A 82 -2.70 9.71 -3.71
N TYR A 83 -3.40 10.74 -3.26
CA TYR A 83 -4.11 10.71 -1.98
C TYR A 83 -5.24 9.66 -1.98
N SER A 84 -6.05 9.61 -3.03
CA SER A 84 -7.09 8.58 -3.21
C SER A 84 -6.50 7.17 -3.21
N LEU A 85 -5.34 6.95 -3.82
CA LEU A 85 -4.65 5.66 -3.75
C LEU A 85 -4.24 5.32 -2.31
N TYR A 86 -3.78 6.30 -1.53
CA TYR A 86 -3.37 6.05 -0.15
C TYR A 86 -4.56 5.66 0.71
N GLU A 87 -5.70 6.33 0.55
CA GLU A 87 -6.96 5.97 1.20
C GLU A 87 -7.40 4.56 0.79
N PHE A 88 -7.43 4.26 -0.51
CA PHE A 88 -7.74 2.92 -1.02
C PHE A 88 -6.86 1.83 -0.40
N LEU A 89 -5.55 2.08 -0.28
CA LEU A 89 -4.60 1.13 0.29
C LEU A 89 -4.68 1.01 1.81
N ARG A 90 -5.13 2.05 2.51
CA ARG A 90 -5.39 1.98 3.95
C ARG A 90 -6.48 0.96 4.23
N ASP A 91 -7.54 1.00 3.45
CA ASP A 91 -8.70 0.12 3.61
C ASP A 91 -8.48 -1.26 2.94
N ASN A 92 -7.62 -1.34 1.92
CA ASN A 92 -7.40 -2.54 1.12
C ASN A 92 -5.93 -3.01 1.09
N SER A 93 -5.20 -2.85 2.20
CA SER A 93 -3.74 -3.12 2.29
C SER A 93 -3.31 -4.52 1.84
N SER A 94 -4.22 -5.51 1.90
CA SER A 94 -3.97 -6.88 1.42
C SER A 94 -3.61 -6.97 -0.06
N ILE A 95 -3.99 -5.97 -0.87
CA ILE A 95 -3.65 -5.90 -2.30
C ILE A 95 -2.14 -5.83 -2.50
N LEU A 96 -1.40 -5.17 -1.60
CA LEU A 96 0.07 -5.07 -1.69
C LEU A 96 0.77 -6.43 -1.54
N LYS A 97 0.09 -7.46 -1.07
CA LYS A 97 0.60 -8.84 -1.00
C LYS A 97 0.51 -9.56 -2.35
N LYS A 98 -0.39 -9.13 -3.23
CA LYS A 98 -0.66 -9.78 -4.52
C LYS A 98 0.40 -9.44 -5.56
N SER A 99 0.62 -10.31 -6.54
CA SER A 99 1.51 -10.03 -7.67
C SER A 99 0.84 -9.09 -8.67
N ILE A 100 1.62 -8.37 -9.48
CA ILE A 100 1.09 -7.54 -10.57
C ILE A 100 0.29 -8.41 -11.55
N SER A 101 0.77 -9.61 -11.87
CA SER A 101 0.02 -10.56 -12.72
C SER A 101 -1.36 -10.92 -12.14
N TYR A 102 -1.47 -11.09 -10.81
CA TYR A 102 -2.78 -11.27 -10.18
C TYR A 102 -3.65 -10.02 -10.32
N MET A 103 -3.07 -8.83 -10.14
CA MET A 103 -3.78 -7.55 -10.25
C MET A 103 -4.31 -7.33 -11.67
N GLU A 104 -3.53 -7.64 -12.71
CA GLU A 104 -3.95 -7.63 -14.11
C GLU A 104 -5.14 -8.54 -14.36
N LYS A 105 -5.07 -9.80 -13.90
CA LYS A 105 -6.19 -10.75 -14.04
C LYS A 105 -7.46 -10.33 -13.31
N ASN A 106 -7.33 -9.47 -12.30
CA ASN A 106 -8.44 -9.01 -11.45
C ASN A 106 -8.74 -7.52 -11.64
N LYS A 107 -8.26 -6.91 -12.73
CA LYS A 107 -8.27 -5.45 -12.92
C LYS A 107 -9.65 -4.83 -12.76
N GLU A 108 -10.65 -5.39 -13.42
CA GLU A 108 -12.01 -4.82 -13.41
C GLU A 108 -12.62 -4.84 -12.00
N ARG A 109 -12.44 -5.93 -11.25
CA ARG A 109 -12.86 -5.99 -9.84
C ARG A 109 -12.10 -4.99 -8.96
N LEU A 110 -10.82 -4.75 -9.25
CA LEU A 110 -10.02 -3.75 -8.53
C LEU A 110 -10.46 -2.33 -8.87
N LYS A 111 -10.85 -2.06 -10.13
CA LYS A 111 -11.41 -0.76 -10.55
C LYS A 111 -12.73 -0.48 -9.87
N GLU A 112 -13.63 -1.46 -9.81
CA GLU A 112 -14.90 -1.35 -9.10
C GLU A 112 -14.66 -0.96 -7.63
N LYS A 113 -13.76 -1.69 -6.94
CA LYS A 113 -13.39 -1.35 -5.56
C LYS A 113 -12.72 0.03 -5.41
N ALA A 114 -11.93 0.45 -6.39
CA ALA A 114 -11.25 1.74 -6.35
C ALA A 114 -12.19 2.90 -6.69
N SER A 115 -13.34 2.64 -7.31
CA SER A 115 -14.27 3.67 -7.76
C SER A 115 -14.80 4.54 -6.62
N ASP A 116 -15.04 3.94 -5.44
CA ASP A 116 -15.48 4.64 -4.23
C ASP A 116 -14.47 5.70 -3.73
N TYR A 117 -13.20 5.57 -4.14
CA TYR A 117 -12.09 6.45 -3.74
C TYR A 117 -11.75 7.47 -4.82
N LYS A 118 -12.27 7.30 -6.04
CA LYS A 118 -12.08 8.28 -7.12
C LYS A 118 -12.90 9.52 -6.78
N LYS A 119 -12.23 10.64 -6.59
CA LYS A 119 -12.92 11.92 -6.53
C LYS A 119 -13.57 12.17 -7.90
N PRO A 120 -14.86 12.52 -7.98
CA PRO A 120 -15.46 12.95 -9.23
C PRO A 120 -14.71 14.20 -9.69
N PHE A 121 -14.02 14.09 -10.83
CA PHE A 121 -13.46 15.26 -11.49
C PHE A 121 -14.66 16.06 -11.99
N LEU A 122 -15.02 17.12 -11.27
CA LEU A 122 -15.96 18.11 -11.77
C LEU A 122 -15.32 18.70 -13.03
N TYR A 123 -15.78 18.22 -14.19
CA TYR A 123 -15.57 18.89 -15.47
C TYR A 123 -16.30 20.23 -15.37
N PHE A 124 -15.63 21.25 -14.85
CA PHE A 124 -16.03 22.61 -15.11
C PHE A 124 -15.72 22.87 -16.59
N SER A 125 -16.71 22.61 -17.44
CA SER A 125 -16.81 23.21 -18.76
C SER A 125 -16.95 24.72 -18.54
N PHE A 126 -15.88 25.48 -18.81
CA PHE A 126 -15.97 26.92 -19.05
C PHE A 126 -16.28 27.15 -20.52
#